data_AF-A0A812JCC3-F1
#
_entry.id   AF-A0A812JCC3-F1
#
_cell.length_a   1.000
_cell.length_b   1.000
_cell.length_c   1.000
_cell.angle_alpha   90.00
_cell.angle_beta   90.00
_cell.angle_gamma   90.00
#
_symmetry.space_group_name_H-M   'P 1'
#
loop_
_entity.id
_entity.type
_entity.pdbx_description
1 polymer ?
#
loop_
_entity_poly.entity_id
_entity_poly.type
_entity_poly.pdbx_seq_one_letter_code
_entity_poly.pdbx_strand_id
1 'polypeptide(L)'
;MQGWDLTSMLGSMLDSFDSCACLRGLRACAGCARQASGPGIIFSGTGSSCAQPMIRCAIGGEGAVPGCQSCEVALRYGRSNPNWRNNVGLIVRWEQPDGQVKHVQIDCGKTYRESVLSVYKAHQVLSLDAVLLTHDHADAILGFLAKGLDDLRQVQPFDPVKRQVMGPPIRCFCDRRTLLHCRRAFPYLFPKPEKVLGLVQAFCQCNSDCNGDCGPEQMSDGPNQPQKLTRFVASMQWQEIPEDTSPFSVDGFPFHALPVLHGADYTCFGYGFGPRGSRVVYISDYTALLPKTEALLDRWSQQPART
;
A
#
# COMPACT_ATOMS: atom_id res chain seq x y z
N MET A 1 57.06 -13.98 -33.34
CA MET A 1 56.00 -14.81 -32.73
C MET A 1 55.32 -13.93 -31.67
N GLN A 2 54.45 -13.05 -32.15
CA GLN A 2 52.98 -13.06 -31.95
C GLN A 2 52.58 -12.79 -30.50
N GLY A 3 52.27 -11.51 -30.24
CA GLY A 3 51.65 -11.01 -29.02
C GLY A 3 50.16 -11.35 -28.99
N TRP A 4 49.65 -11.59 -27.79
CA TRP A 4 48.28 -12.02 -27.54
C TRP A 4 47.38 -10.81 -27.34
N ASP A 5 46.41 -10.64 -28.24
CA ASP A 5 45.45 -9.54 -28.26
C ASP A 5 44.25 -9.86 -27.34
N LEU A 6 44.20 -9.15 -26.21
CA LEU A 6 43.16 -9.24 -25.18
C LEU A 6 41.79 -8.70 -25.60
N THR A 7 41.64 -8.09 -26.80
CA THR A 7 40.32 -7.63 -27.27
C THR A 7 39.44 -8.76 -27.82
N SER A 8 40.01 -9.91 -28.19
CA SER A 8 39.25 -11.03 -28.77
C SER A 8 38.46 -11.89 -27.76
N MET A 9 38.82 -11.87 -26.47
CA MET A 9 38.10 -12.65 -25.44
C MET A 9 36.92 -11.92 -24.79
N LEU A 10 36.87 -10.58 -24.89
CA LEU A 10 35.74 -9.81 -24.36
C LEU A 10 34.55 -9.74 -25.34
N GLY A 11 34.79 -9.97 -26.64
CA GLY A 11 33.74 -9.98 -27.66
C GLY A 11 32.83 -11.22 -27.62
N SER A 12 33.33 -12.38 -27.17
CA SER A 12 32.55 -13.63 -27.19
C SER A 12 31.76 -13.91 -25.91
N MET A 13 31.98 -13.13 -24.84
CA MET A 13 31.21 -13.25 -23.59
C MET A 13 29.94 -12.41 -23.57
N LEU A 14 29.80 -11.45 -24.49
CA LEU A 14 28.63 -10.57 -24.59
C LEU A 14 27.50 -11.14 -25.48
N ASP A 15 27.79 -12.15 -26.31
CA ASP A 15 26.80 -12.76 -27.20
C ASP A 15 26.04 -13.97 -26.58
N SER A 16 26.44 -14.46 -25.39
CA SER A 16 25.75 -15.60 -24.75
C SER A 16 24.59 -15.21 -23.81
N PHE A 17 24.42 -13.92 -23.53
CA PHE A 17 23.35 -13.42 -22.65
C PHE A 17 22.05 -13.03 -23.38
N ASP A 18 21.99 -13.16 -24.71
CA ASP A 18 20.83 -12.76 -25.51
C ASP A 18 19.73 -13.84 -25.60
N SER A 19 19.88 -14.96 -24.89
CA SER A 19 18.92 -16.08 -24.93
C SER A 19 17.78 -15.98 -23.92
N CYS A 20 17.80 -15.01 -22.99
CA CYS A 20 16.74 -14.86 -22.00
C CYS A 20 15.62 -13.95 -22.52
N ALA A 21 14.44 -14.53 -22.79
CA ALA A 21 13.23 -13.80 -23.20
C ALA A 21 12.85 -12.66 -22.22
N CYS A 22 13.32 -12.71 -20.97
CA CYS A 22 13.14 -11.68 -19.94
C CYS A 22 13.84 -10.35 -20.28
N LEU A 23 15.01 -10.39 -20.94
CA LEU A 23 15.79 -9.17 -21.28
C LEU A 23 15.25 -8.47 -22.54
N ARG A 24 14.65 -9.21 -23.48
CA ARG A 24 13.99 -8.62 -24.66
C ARG A 24 12.75 -7.80 -24.29
N GLY A 25 12.05 -8.20 -23.22
CA GLY A 25 10.91 -7.44 -22.67
C GLY A 25 11.29 -6.06 -22.13
N LEU A 26 12.51 -5.89 -21.61
CA LEU A 26 13.01 -4.60 -21.10
C LEU A 26 13.27 -3.58 -22.24
N ARG A 27 13.65 -4.05 -23.44
CA ARG A 27 13.89 -3.17 -24.60
C ARG A 27 12.61 -2.83 -25.37
N ALA A 28 11.62 -3.72 -25.40
CA ALA A 28 10.35 -3.49 -26.10
C ALA A 28 9.45 -2.43 -25.43
N CYS A 29 9.66 -2.13 -24.15
CA CYS A 29 8.96 -1.05 -23.43
C CYS A 29 9.56 0.35 -23.66
N ALA A 30 10.70 0.47 -24.36
CA ALA A 30 11.36 1.76 -24.55
C ALA A 30 10.62 2.73 -25.51
N GLY A 31 9.62 2.23 -26.25
CA GLY A 31 8.89 2.99 -27.26
C GLY A 31 7.60 3.67 -26.79
N CYS A 32 7.08 3.35 -25.60
CA CYS A 32 5.80 3.90 -25.13
C CYS A 32 5.88 4.21 -23.63
N ALA A 33 5.98 5.51 -23.31
CA ALA A 33 6.02 6.17 -22.00
C ALA A 33 7.39 6.75 -21.56
N ARG A 34 7.87 7.77 -22.27
CA ARG A 34 8.82 8.77 -21.72
C ARG A 34 8.09 9.84 -20.87
N GLN A 35 7.09 9.47 -20.08
CA GLN A 35 6.31 10.45 -19.30
C GLN A 35 6.73 10.46 -17.82
N ALA A 36 7.45 11.55 -17.50
CA ALA A 36 7.87 12.07 -16.20
C ALA A 36 8.44 11.06 -15.19
N SER A 37 9.76 10.96 -15.13
CA SER A 37 10.51 10.40 -13.99
C SER A 37 10.62 11.38 -12.81
N GLY A 38 10.07 12.59 -12.94
CA GLY A 38 10.17 13.64 -11.93
C GLY A 38 9.19 13.49 -10.75
N PRO A 39 9.34 14.34 -9.72
CA PRO A 39 8.42 14.40 -8.59
C PRO A 39 7.00 14.67 -9.07
N GLY A 40 6.02 14.07 -8.40
CA GLY A 40 4.63 14.22 -8.81
C GLY A 40 3.67 13.31 -8.05
N ILE A 41 2.44 13.31 -8.56
CA ILE A 41 1.33 12.57 -7.99
C ILE A 41 0.77 11.66 -9.08
N ILE A 42 0.53 10.41 -8.73
CA ILE A 42 -0.05 9.40 -9.63
C ILE A 42 -1.33 8.88 -8.97
N PHE A 43 -2.45 8.94 -9.67
CA PHE A 43 -3.68 8.33 -9.17
C PHE A 43 -3.63 6.82 -9.39
N SER A 44 -3.49 6.03 -8.31
CA SER A 44 -3.55 4.57 -8.40
C SER A 44 -4.97 4.07 -8.68
N GLY A 45 -5.98 4.86 -8.30
CA GLY A 45 -7.37 4.68 -8.72
C GLY A 45 -8.23 5.91 -8.38
N THR A 46 -9.39 5.99 -9.02
CA THR A 46 -10.30 7.16 -8.98
C THR A 46 -11.78 6.74 -8.93
N GLY A 47 -12.05 5.48 -8.60
CA GLY A 47 -13.37 4.92 -8.43
C GLY A 47 -13.83 5.00 -6.98
N SER A 48 -15.14 4.87 -6.77
CA SER A 48 -15.71 4.80 -5.42
C SER A 48 -15.35 3.48 -4.73
N SER A 49 -15.92 3.26 -3.55
CA SER A 49 -15.82 2.00 -2.82
C SER A 49 -16.18 0.79 -3.68
N CYS A 50 -17.14 0.88 -4.60
CA CYS A 50 -17.54 -0.24 -5.47
C CYS A 50 -16.61 -0.46 -6.67
N ALA A 51 -15.63 0.42 -6.91
CA ALA A 51 -14.92 0.55 -8.19
C ALA A 51 -15.90 0.76 -9.37
N GLN A 52 -15.36 0.90 -10.58
CA GLN A 52 -16.16 1.04 -11.79
C GLN A 52 -15.55 0.18 -12.91
N PRO A 53 -16.34 -0.60 -13.67
CA PRO A 53 -17.80 -0.77 -13.60
C PRO A 53 -18.32 -1.36 -12.28
N MET A 54 -19.53 -0.99 -11.86
CA MET A 54 -20.18 -1.67 -10.74
C MET A 54 -20.54 -3.10 -11.14
N ILE A 55 -20.28 -4.06 -10.26
CA ILE A 55 -20.53 -5.51 -10.49
C ILE A 55 -21.97 -5.76 -10.97
N ARG A 56 -22.96 -5.09 -10.36
CA ARG A 56 -24.37 -5.25 -10.73
C ARG A 56 -24.66 -4.74 -12.15
N CYS A 57 -24.01 -3.65 -12.59
CA CYS A 57 -24.13 -3.15 -13.95
C CYS A 57 -23.46 -4.08 -14.96
N ALA A 58 -22.39 -4.78 -14.57
CA ALA A 58 -21.70 -5.74 -15.42
C ALA A 58 -22.48 -7.06 -15.59
N ILE A 59 -23.09 -7.57 -14.52
CA ILE A 59 -23.89 -8.81 -14.55
C ILE A 59 -25.25 -8.58 -15.21
N GLY A 60 -25.88 -7.42 -14.98
CA GLY A 60 -27.24 -7.13 -15.45
C GLY A 60 -28.35 -7.67 -14.53
N GLY A 61 -29.57 -7.76 -15.06
CA GLY A 61 -30.77 -8.27 -14.37
C GLY A 61 -31.46 -7.28 -13.43
N GLU A 62 -32.47 -7.75 -12.68
CA GLU A 62 -33.26 -6.94 -11.74
C GLU A 62 -32.40 -6.34 -10.62
N GLY A 63 -32.22 -5.03 -10.63
CA GLY A 63 -31.35 -4.29 -9.70
C GLY A 63 -30.08 -3.72 -10.34
N ALA A 64 -29.78 -4.03 -11.60
CA ALA A 64 -28.84 -3.23 -12.38
C ALA A 64 -29.44 -1.85 -12.66
N VAL A 65 -28.59 -0.81 -12.68
CA VAL A 65 -29.03 0.55 -13.05
C VAL A 65 -29.27 0.57 -14.56
N PRO A 66 -30.53 0.62 -15.04
CA PRO A 66 -30.81 0.57 -16.47
C PRO A 66 -30.22 1.81 -17.15
N GLY A 67 -29.50 1.62 -18.25
CA GLY A 67 -28.90 2.73 -19.00
C GLY A 67 -27.79 3.47 -18.25
N CYS A 68 -27.05 2.81 -17.36
CA CYS A 68 -25.90 3.41 -16.69
C CYS A 68 -24.81 3.81 -17.71
N GLN A 69 -24.81 5.07 -18.13
CA GLN A 69 -23.92 5.60 -19.17
C GLN A 69 -22.42 5.43 -18.83
N SER A 70 -22.08 5.48 -17.54
CA SER A 70 -20.69 5.33 -17.10
C SER A 70 -20.20 3.88 -17.18
N CYS A 71 -20.97 2.95 -16.61
CA CYS A 71 -20.63 1.53 -16.64
C CYS A 71 -20.76 0.95 -18.05
N GLU A 72 -21.75 1.35 -18.83
CA GLU A 72 -21.95 0.87 -20.21
C GLU A 72 -20.74 1.19 -21.10
N VAL A 73 -20.25 2.43 -21.04
CA VAL A 73 -19.07 2.86 -21.79
C VAL A 73 -17.82 2.09 -21.32
N ALA A 74 -17.64 1.94 -20.01
CA ALA A 74 -16.52 1.17 -19.47
C ALA A 74 -16.57 -0.32 -19.88
N LEU A 75 -17.76 -0.94 -19.89
CA LEU A 75 -17.95 -2.33 -20.30
C LEU A 75 -17.76 -2.51 -21.80
N ARG A 76 -18.20 -1.54 -22.62
CA ARG A 76 -18.07 -1.58 -24.09
C ARG A 76 -16.61 -1.47 -24.55
N TYR A 77 -15.82 -0.60 -23.92
CA TYR A 77 -14.45 -0.32 -24.33
C TYR A 77 -13.38 -0.99 -23.45
N GLY A 78 -13.79 -1.65 -22.37
CA GLY A 78 -12.93 -2.41 -21.48
C GLY A 78 -12.00 -1.55 -20.63
N ARG A 79 -10.90 -2.16 -20.16
CA ARG A 79 -10.01 -1.61 -19.11
C ARG A 79 -9.22 -0.38 -19.51
N SER A 80 -9.07 -0.11 -20.81
CA SER A 80 -8.41 1.10 -21.31
C SER A 80 -9.31 2.34 -21.25
N ASN A 81 -10.60 2.15 -21.00
CA ASN A 81 -11.55 3.26 -20.92
C ASN A 81 -11.37 4.04 -19.59
N PRO A 82 -11.40 5.38 -19.59
CA PRO A 82 -11.32 6.19 -18.37
C PRO A 82 -12.44 5.95 -17.33
N ASN A 83 -13.55 5.35 -17.74
CA ASN A 83 -14.61 4.92 -16.83
C ASN A 83 -14.33 3.54 -16.19
N TRP A 84 -13.28 2.83 -16.59
CA TRP A 84 -12.79 1.69 -15.83
C TRP A 84 -11.89 2.18 -14.70
N ARG A 85 -12.41 2.21 -13.47
CA ARG A 85 -11.76 2.86 -12.33
C ARG A 85 -11.61 1.89 -11.17
N ASN A 86 -10.37 1.68 -10.74
CA ASN A 86 -10.05 1.01 -9.48
C ASN A 86 -10.48 1.88 -8.27
N ASN A 87 -10.56 1.28 -7.08
CA ASN A 87 -10.76 2.02 -5.83
C ASN A 87 -9.80 3.19 -5.70
N VAL A 88 -10.30 4.27 -5.10
CA VAL A 88 -9.56 5.50 -4.89
C VAL A 88 -8.21 5.23 -4.21
N GLY A 89 -7.17 5.93 -4.66
CA GLY A 89 -5.85 5.87 -4.07
C GLY A 89 -4.86 6.75 -4.81
N LEU A 90 -3.76 7.07 -4.14
CA LEU A 90 -2.77 8.05 -4.63
C LEU A 90 -1.35 7.56 -4.36
N ILE A 91 -0.45 7.74 -5.32
CA ILE A 91 1.00 7.60 -5.11
C ILE A 91 1.61 9.00 -5.10
N VAL A 92 2.31 9.31 -4.02
CA VAL A 92 3.18 10.48 -3.91
C VAL A 92 4.58 10.05 -4.28
N ARG A 93 5.18 10.73 -5.25
CA ARG A 93 6.53 10.44 -5.74
C ARG A 93 7.44 11.65 -5.62
N TRP A 94 8.63 11.46 -5.08
CA TRP A 94 9.66 12.50 -5.03
C TRP A 94 11.06 11.91 -5.18
N GLU A 95 12.03 12.77 -5.48
CA GLU A 95 13.44 12.41 -5.57
C GLU A 95 14.17 12.92 -4.33
N GLN A 96 15.03 12.07 -3.75
CA GLN A 96 15.90 12.44 -2.64
C GLN A 96 17.20 13.09 -3.14
N PRO A 97 17.95 13.79 -2.27
CA PRO A 97 19.22 14.40 -2.66
C PRO A 97 20.28 13.42 -3.21
N ASP A 98 20.15 12.13 -2.89
CA ASP A 98 21.02 11.06 -3.39
C ASP A 98 20.55 10.45 -4.73
N GLY A 99 19.50 11.02 -5.34
CA GLY A 99 18.90 10.58 -6.60
C GLY A 99 17.93 9.40 -6.47
N GLN A 100 17.68 8.88 -5.25
CA GLN A 100 16.69 7.83 -5.06
C GLN A 100 15.27 8.38 -5.21
N VAL A 101 14.46 7.72 -6.05
CA VAL A 101 13.04 8.03 -6.19
C VAL A 101 12.25 7.26 -5.14
N LYS A 102 11.49 8.00 -4.35
CA LYS A 102 10.67 7.50 -3.25
C LYS A 102 9.20 7.49 -3.62
N HIS A 103 8.48 6.49 -3.12
CA HIS A 103 7.06 6.30 -3.38
C HIS A 103 6.28 6.03 -2.09
N VAL A 104 5.20 6.78 -1.92
CA VAL A 104 4.25 6.60 -0.83
C VAL A 104 2.87 6.36 -1.42
N GLN A 105 2.28 5.20 -1.10
CA GLN A 105 0.90 4.90 -1.47
C GLN A 105 -0.06 5.40 -0.38
N ILE A 106 -1.14 6.06 -0.77
CA ILE A 106 -2.28 6.39 0.08
C ILE A 106 -3.42 5.45 -0.32
N ASP A 107 -3.83 4.62 0.64
CA ASP A 107 -4.82 3.56 0.54
C ASP A 107 -4.48 2.43 -0.44
N CYS A 108 -4.77 1.19 -0.04
CA CYS A 108 -4.72 0.02 -0.90
C CYS A 108 -6.06 -0.70 -0.80
N GLY A 109 -6.99 -0.34 -1.67
CA GLY A 109 -8.33 -0.95 -1.73
C GLY A 109 -8.38 -2.36 -2.31
N LYS A 110 -9.58 -2.95 -2.37
CA LYS A 110 -9.79 -4.31 -2.91
C LYS A 110 -9.36 -4.50 -4.37
N THR A 111 -9.27 -3.44 -5.18
CA THR A 111 -8.74 -3.48 -6.56
C THR A 111 -7.27 -3.08 -6.66
N TYR A 112 -6.51 -3.20 -5.57
CA TYR A 112 -5.10 -2.79 -5.53
C TYR A 112 -4.24 -3.55 -6.53
N ARG A 113 -4.44 -4.87 -6.66
CA ARG A 113 -3.73 -5.72 -7.62
C ARG A 113 -3.81 -5.16 -9.04
N GLU A 114 -5.01 -4.79 -9.46
CA GLU A 114 -5.27 -4.20 -10.77
C GLU A 114 -4.57 -2.85 -10.93
N SER A 115 -4.50 -2.07 -9.86
CA SER A 115 -3.79 -0.78 -9.81
C SER A 115 -2.29 -0.99 -9.99
N VAL A 116 -1.70 -2.02 -9.38
CA VAL A 116 -0.28 -2.39 -9.58
C VAL A 116 -0.04 -2.82 -11.04
N LEU A 117 -0.87 -3.71 -11.58
CA LEU A 117 -0.67 -4.24 -12.93
C LEU A 117 -0.85 -3.18 -14.04
N SER A 118 -1.64 -2.14 -13.78
CA SER A 118 -1.90 -1.06 -14.74
C SER A 118 -1.04 0.17 -14.45
N VAL A 119 -1.32 0.85 -13.34
CA VAL A 119 -0.74 2.16 -12.99
C VAL A 119 0.73 2.02 -12.58
N TYR A 120 1.07 1.11 -11.67
CA TYR A 120 2.47 0.99 -11.21
C TYR A 120 3.40 0.61 -12.36
N LYS A 121 2.95 -0.34 -13.20
CA LYS A 121 3.68 -0.71 -14.41
C LYS A 121 3.85 0.46 -15.38
N ALA A 122 2.77 1.21 -15.66
CA ALA A 122 2.81 2.33 -16.58
C ALA A 122 3.71 3.49 -16.09
N HIS A 123 3.80 3.68 -14.77
CA HIS A 123 4.59 4.74 -14.15
C HIS A 123 5.92 4.27 -13.55
N GLN A 124 6.30 3.01 -13.80
CA GLN A 124 7.55 2.39 -13.32
C GLN A 124 7.74 2.45 -11.79
N VAL A 125 6.65 2.30 -11.04
CA VAL A 125 6.68 2.19 -9.57
C VAL A 125 7.00 0.74 -9.20
N LEU A 126 8.25 0.49 -8.80
CA LEU A 126 8.74 -0.88 -8.52
C LEU A 126 8.63 -1.27 -7.04
N SER A 127 8.65 -0.29 -6.14
CA SER A 127 8.61 -0.48 -4.70
C SER A 127 7.97 0.70 -4.00
N LEU A 128 7.54 0.48 -2.75
CA LEU A 128 6.98 1.50 -1.87
C LEU A 128 7.85 1.66 -0.63
N ASP A 129 8.03 2.91 -0.19
CA ASP A 129 8.78 3.25 1.03
C ASP A 129 7.87 3.41 2.26
N ALA A 130 6.61 3.78 2.03
CA ALA A 130 5.56 3.77 3.04
C ALA A 130 4.16 3.65 2.42
N VAL A 131 3.20 3.29 3.26
CA VAL A 131 1.77 3.36 2.96
C VAL A 131 1.07 4.19 4.04
N LEU A 132 0.14 5.03 3.63
CA LEU A 132 -0.70 5.84 4.49
C LEU A 132 -2.13 5.34 4.31
N LEU A 133 -2.82 5.05 5.41
CA LEU A 133 -4.21 4.62 5.41
C LEU A 133 -5.10 5.74 5.90
N THR A 134 -6.05 6.13 5.05
CA THR A 134 -7.04 7.14 5.40
C THR A 134 -8.00 6.63 6.47
N HIS A 135 -8.43 5.36 6.38
CA HIS A 135 -9.47 4.78 7.23
C HIS A 135 -9.55 3.24 7.14
N ASP A 136 -10.44 2.61 7.93
CA ASP A 136 -10.51 1.14 8.10
C ASP A 136 -11.51 0.41 7.20
N HIS A 137 -12.08 1.08 6.20
CA HIS A 137 -12.99 0.42 5.27
C HIS A 137 -12.27 -0.43 4.22
N ALA A 138 -13.01 -1.41 3.70
CA ALA A 138 -12.50 -2.44 2.83
C ALA A 138 -11.89 -1.91 1.52
N ASP A 139 -12.44 -0.83 0.99
CA ASP A 139 -11.97 -0.10 -0.18
C ASP A 139 -10.73 0.75 0.06
N ALA A 140 -10.29 0.93 1.32
CA ALA A 140 -9.03 1.56 1.67
C ALA A 140 -7.94 0.55 2.10
N ILE A 141 -8.30 -0.60 2.68
CA ILE A 141 -7.33 -1.51 3.31
C ILE A 141 -7.23 -2.93 2.71
N LEU A 142 -8.22 -3.42 1.94
CA LEU A 142 -8.21 -4.84 1.52
C LEU A 142 -7.13 -5.21 0.50
N GLY A 143 -6.53 -4.25 -0.19
CA GLY A 143 -5.38 -4.46 -1.05
C GLY A 143 -4.12 -4.85 -0.28
N PHE A 144 -4.06 -4.55 1.02
CA PHE A 144 -3.04 -5.14 1.88
C PHE A 144 -3.29 -6.65 2.11
N LEU A 145 -4.56 -7.09 2.07
CA LEU A 145 -5.03 -7.96 3.15
C LEU A 145 -6.24 -8.88 2.86
N ALA A 146 -6.80 -8.91 1.65
CA ALA A 146 -7.71 -9.99 1.30
C ALA A 146 -6.93 -11.32 1.43
N LYS A 147 -7.35 -12.23 2.32
CA LYS A 147 -6.73 -13.55 2.52
C LYS A 147 -6.40 -14.18 1.16
N GLY A 148 -5.12 -14.09 0.73
CA GLY A 148 -4.65 -14.56 -0.56
C GLY A 148 -3.97 -13.51 -1.47
N LEU A 149 -4.33 -12.24 -1.40
CA LEU A 149 -3.77 -11.12 -2.17
C LEU A 149 -2.84 -10.26 -1.32
N ASP A 150 -1.90 -10.89 -0.64
CA ASP A 150 -0.73 -10.18 -0.14
C ASP A 150 0.09 -9.76 -1.37
N ASP A 151 -0.34 -8.65 -1.98
CA ASP A 151 0.28 -8.06 -3.16
C ASP A 151 1.34 -7.04 -2.74
N LEU A 152 1.29 -6.53 -1.50
CA LEU A 152 2.34 -5.66 -0.96
C LEU A 152 3.68 -6.38 -0.83
N ARG A 153 3.72 -7.65 -0.42
CA ARG A 153 4.98 -8.44 -0.44
C ARG A 153 5.59 -8.56 -1.84
N GLN A 154 4.80 -8.39 -2.92
CA GLN A 154 5.28 -8.45 -4.31
C GLN A 154 5.84 -7.10 -4.80
N VAL A 155 5.58 -6.01 -4.09
CA VAL A 155 6.24 -4.71 -4.29
C VAL A 155 7.30 -4.42 -3.21
N GLN A 156 7.59 -5.40 -2.35
CA GLN A 156 8.78 -5.43 -1.52
C GLN A 156 9.86 -6.28 -2.21
N PRO A 157 11.15 -5.98 -2.04
CA PRO A 157 12.20 -6.92 -2.38
C PRO A 157 11.96 -8.25 -1.65
N PHE A 158 12.06 -9.38 -2.34
CA PHE A 158 11.89 -10.70 -1.73
C PHE A 158 12.75 -11.77 -2.40
N ASP A 159 13.09 -12.82 -1.64
CA ASP A 159 13.75 -14.02 -2.15
C ASP A 159 12.71 -14.93 -2.83
N PRO A 160 12.78 -15.19 -4.15
CA PRO A 160 11.78 -15.97 -4.87
C PRO A 160 11.79 -17.46 -4.52
N VAL A 161 12.90 -17.98 -3.99
CA VAL A 161 13.06 -19.39 -3.60
C VAL A 161 12.55 -19.58 -2.17
N LYS A 162 13.03 -18.76 -1.24
CA LYS A 162 12.63 -18.84 0.18
C LYS A 162 11.27 -18.21 0.46
N ARG A 163 10.74 -17.43 -0.48
CA ARG A 163 9.51 -16.65 -0.36
C ARG A 163 9.50 -15.82 0.93
N GLN A 164 10.57 -15.03 1.09
CA GLN A 164 10.78 -14.19 2.26
C GLN A 164 11.08 -12.77 1.81
N VAL A 165 10.39 -11.79 2.40
CA VAL A 165 10.68 -10.37 2.20
C VAL A 165 12.09 -10.05 2.67
N MET A 166 12.80 -9.26 1.88
CA MET A 166 14.15 -8.80 2.12
C MET A 166 14.13 -7.29 2.40
N GLY A 167 15.06 -6.82 3.23
CA GLY A 167 15.18 -5.41 3.56
C GLY A 167 14.23 -4.95 4.67
N PRO A 168 14.16 -3.63 4.91
CA PRO A 168 13.35 -3.06 5.98
C PRO A 168 11.85 -3.26 5.70
N PRO A 169 11.03 -3.34 6.76
CA PRO A 169 9.57 -3.36 6.62
C PRO A 169 9.05 -2.07 5.97
N ILE A 170 7.96 -2.17 5.22
CA ILE A 170 7.22 -0.99 4.75
C ILE A 170 6.59 -0.32 5.96
N ARG A 171 6.79 0.99 6.10
CA ARG A 171 6.11 1.77 7.16
C ARG A 171 4.65 1.97 6.78
N CYS A 172 3.74 1.64 7.69
CA CYS A 172 2.31 1.87 7.52
C CYS A 172 1.83 2.90 8.54
N PHE A 173 1.29 4.00 8.06
CA PHE A 173 0.84 5.14 8.86
C PHE A 173 -0.68 5.20 8.88
N CYS A 174 -1.28 5.23 10.06
CA CYS A 174 -2.74 5.28 10.21
C CYS A 174 -3.13 5.81 11.60
N ASP A 175 -4.40 6.14 11.78
CA ASP A 175 -4.92 6.49 13.10
C ASP A 175 -5.04 5.25 14.01
N ARG A 176 -5.29 5.48 15.29
CA ARG A 176 -5.39 4.40 16.30
C ARG A 176 -6.53 3.43 16.00
N ARG A 177 -7.69 3.91 15.55
CA ARG A 177 -8.85 3.06 15.23
C ARG A 177 -8.51 2.13 14.09
N THR A 178 -7.96 2.66 12.99
CA THR A 178 -7.54 1.85 11.83
C THR A 178 -6.48 0.84 12.21
N LEU A 179 -5.47 1.24 12.99
CA LEU A 179 -4.43 0.34 13.50
C LEU A 179 -5.03 -0.86 14.26
N LEU A 180 -5.96 -0.60 15.18
CA LEU A 180 -6.63 -1.64 15.98
C LEU A 180 -7.55 -2.52 15.13
N HIS A 181 -8.20 -1.97 14.11
CA HIS A 181 -8.95 -2.75 13.13
C HIS A 181 -8.02 -3.70 12.38
N CYS A 182 -6.96 -3.16 11.78
CA CYS A 182 -5.98 -3.94 11.02
C CYS A 182 -5.35 -5.04 11.87
N ARG A 183 -5.04 -4.76 13.15
CA ARG A 183 -4.49 -5.77 14.07
C ARG A 183 -5.44 -6.93 14.33
N ARG A 184 -6.74 -6.68 14.43
CA ARG A 184 -7.76 -7.71 14.64
C ARG A 184 -8.05 -8.49 13.36
N ALA A 185 -8.25 -7.78 12.26
CA ALA A 185 -8.57 -8.38 10.98
C ALA A 185 -7.39 -9.17 10.40
N PHE A 186 -6.15 -8.70 10.64
CA PHE A 186 -4.95 -9.20 9.99
C PHE A 186 -3.75 -9.34 10.93
N PRO A 187 -3.85 -10.17 11.97
CA PRO A 187 -2.82 -10.30 13.01
C PRO A 187 -1.46 -10.79 12.48
N TYR A 188 -1.41 -11.38 11.28
CA TYR A 188 -0.18 -11.88 10.67
C TYR A 188 0.72 -10.78 10.07
N LEU A 189 0.22 -9.56 9.88
CA LEU A 189 1.02 -8.39 9.48
C LEU A 189 1.62 -7.63 10.67
N PHE A 190 1.38 -8.11 11.89
CA PHE A 190 1.91 -7.51 13.10
C PHE A 190 3.03 -8.39 13.66
N PRO A 191 4.04 -7.79 14.30
CA PRO A 191 5.04 -8.56 15.04
C PRO A 191 4.33 -9.51 15.99
N LYS A 192 4.78 -10.76 16.02
CA LYS A 192 4.30 -11.69 17.04
C LYS A 192 4.70 -11.13 18.40
N PRO A 193 3.82 -11.14 19.41
CA PRO A 193 4.25 -10.80 20.76
C PRO A 193 5.44 -11.69 21.09
N GLU A 194 6.54 -11.07 21.54
CA GLU A 194 7.65 -11.83 22.11
C GLU A 194 7.06 -12.70 23.23
N LYS A 195 7.58 -13.92 23.40
CA LYS A 195 7.24 -14.72 24.56
C LYS A 195 7.72 -13.93 25.78
N VAL A 196 6.85 -13.13 26.37
CA VAL A 196 7.12 -12.46 27.63
C VAL A 196 7.42 -13.58 28.62
N LEU A 197 8.66 -13.62 29.07
CA LEU A 197 9.14 -14.57 30.05
C LEU A 197 8.30 -14.39 31.33
N GLY A 198 7.31 -15.25 31.52
CA GLY A 198 6.82 -15.70 32.83
C GLY A 198 6.23 -14.69 33.82
N LEU A 199 5.68 -13.53 33.43
CA LEU A 199 5.09 -12.59 34.39
C LEU A 199 3.87 -11.82 33.86
N VAL A 200 2.87 -12.50 33.31
CA VAL A 200 1.49 -12.01 33.39
C VAL A 200 0.59 -13.18 33.76
N GLN A 201 0.18 -13.13 35.02
CA GLN A 201 -0.68 -14.06 35.72
C GLN A 201 -2.07 -14.11 35.05
N ALA A 202 -2.53 -15.33 34.82
CA ALA A 202 -3.88 -15.79 34.49
C ALA A 202 -4.99 -14.71 34.37
N PHE A 203 -5.47 -14.49 33.15
CA PHE A 203 -6.90 -14.26 32.92
C PHE A 203 -7.42 -15.44 32.10
N CYS A 204 -8.02 -16.41 32.81
CA CYS A 204 -8.67 -17.55 32.20
C CYS A 204 -9.88 -17.05 31.38
N GLN A 205 -9.87 -17.29 30.06
CA GLN A 205 -11.02 -17.08 29.17
C GLN A 205 -11.86 -18.36 29.05
N CYS A 206 -12.10 -19.09 30.15
CA CYS A 206 -13.10 -20.16 30.18
C CYS A 206 -14.48 -19.49 30.34
N ASN A 207 -15.40 -19.70 29.38
CA ASN A 207 -16.75 -19.12 29.40
C ASN A 207 -17.78 -20.06 30.05
N SER A 208 -17.34 -20.92 30.97
CA SER A 208 -18.19 -21.89 31.66
C SER A 208 -17.45 -22.49 32.86
N ASP A 209 -17.96 -22.25 34.07
CA ASP A 209 -17.76 -22.95 35.35
C ASP A 209 -16.51 -23.85 35.47
N CYS A 210 -15.31 -23.24 35.47
CA CYS A 210 -14.06 -23.93 35.78
C CYS A 210 -13.65 -23.71 37.25
N ASN A 211 -13.76 -24.76 38.09
CA ASN A 211 -13.46 -24.77 39.53
C ASN A 211 -11.94 -24.69 39.84
N GLY A 212 -11.25 -23.67 39.34
CA GLY A 212 -9.92 -23.27 39.84
C GLY A 212 -8.73 -24.19 39.53
N ASP A 213 -8.87 -25.24 38.72
CA ASP A 213 -7.79 -26.21 38.43
C ASP A 213 -7.05 -25.97 37.10
N CYS A 214 -7.19 -24.79 36.49
CA CYS A 214 -6.47 -24.42 35.27
C CYS A 214 -5.05 -23.93 35.57
N GLY A 215 -4.18 -24.85 36.00
CA GLY A 215 -2.73 -24.65 36.04
C GLY A 215 -2.13 -24.73 34.62
N PRO A 216 -0.93 -24.16 34.39
CA PRO A 216 -0.26 -24.27 33.10
C PRO A 216 0.12 -25.73 32.86
N GLU A 217 -0.50 -26.37 31.86
CA GLU A 217 0.01 -27.63 31.34
C GLU A 217 1.48 -27.41 30.94
N GLN A 218 2.39 -28.10 31.62
CA GLN A 218 3.79 -28.16 31.21
C GLN A 218 3.84 -28.89 29.86
N MET A 219 3.89 -28.13 28.77
CA MET A 219 4.24 -28.66 27.45
C MET A 219 5.68 -29.17 27.54
N SER A 220 5.84 -30.48 27.72
CA SER A 220 7.12 -31.14 27.56
C SER A 220 7.53 -31.06 26.08
N ASP A 221 8.77 -30.66 25.83
CA ASP A 221 9.36 -30.60 24.50
C ASP A 221 9.56 -32.02 23.94
N GLY A 222 8.47 -32.58 23.39
CA GLY A 222 8.50 -33.85 22.68
C GLY A 222 9.22 -33.75 21.33
N PRO A 223 9.72 -34.86 20.77
CA PRO A 223 10.52 -34.92 19.54
C PRO A 223 9.75 -34.59 18.25
N ASN A 224 8.52 -34.08 18.36
CA ASN A 224 7.60 -33.84 17.25
C ASN A 224 7.08 -32.40 17.28
N GLN A 225 7.97 -31.42 17.51
CA GLN A 225 7.60 -30.02 17.30
C GLN A 225 7.31 -29.80 15.81
N PRO A 226 6.12 -29.29 15.44
CA PRO A 226 5.82 -28.98 14.05
C PRO A 226 6.84 -27.95 13.54
N GLN A 227 7.47 -28.24 12.40
CA GLN A 227 8.40 -27.32 11.77
C GLN A 227 7.80 -25.93 11.68
N LYS A 228 8.56 -24.91 12.09
CA LYS A 228 8.14 -23.51 12.10
C LYS A 228 7.82 -23.08 10.66
N LEU A 229 6.54 -23.18 10.28
CA LEU A 229 6.04 -22.78 8.98
C LEU A 229 6.29 -21.28 8.77
N THR A 230 7.22 -20.94 7.89
CA THR A 230 7.43 -19.58 7.40
C THR A 230 6.39 -19.29 6.33
N ARG A 231 5.48 -18.36 6.61
CA ARG A 231 4.50 -17.90 5.62
C ARG A 231 5.11 -16.71 4.88
N PHE A 232 4.99 -16.69 3.55
CA PHE A 232 5.37 -15.53 2.76
C PHE A 232 4.37 -14.42 3.03
N VAL A 233 4.74 -13.45 3.85
CA VAL A 233 3.90 -12.32 4.22
C VAL A 233 4.62 -11.00 4.03
N ALA A 234 3.89 -9.92 3.74
CA ALA A 234 4.46 -8.57 3.74
C ALA A 234 5.08 -8.25 5.11
N SER A 235 6.21 -7.55 5.07
CA SER A 235 6.89 -7.06 6.27
C SER A 235 6.47 -5.61 6.51
N MET A 236 5.76 -5.35 7.61
CA MET A 236 5.16 -4.05 7.91
C MET A 236 5.64 -3.49 9.25
N GLN A 237 5.86 -2.18 9.31
CA GLN A 237 6.11 -1.42 10.53
C GLN A 237 4.99 -0.42 10.71
N TRP A 238 4.11 -0.67 11.67
CA TRP A 238 2.96 0.18 11.92
C TRP A 238 3.32 1.40 12.77
N GLN A 239 2.81 2.57 12.38
CA GLN A 239 2.99 3.84 13.06
C GLN A 239 1.63 4.51 13.25
N GLU A 240 1.27 4.74 14.51
CA GLU A 240 0.07 5.49 14.87
C GLU A 240 0.32 6.99 14.66
N ILE A 241 -0.60 7.66 13.97
CA ILE A 241 -0.62 9.12 13.84
C ILE A 241 -1.77 9.67 14.68
N PRO A 242 -1.51 10.67 15.54
CA PRO A 242 -2.56 11.33 16.30
C PRO A 242 -3.48 12.16 15.39
N GLU A 243 -4.74 12.28 15.78
CA GLU A 243 -5.72 13.11 15.07
C GLU A 243 -5.57 14.61 15.42
N ASP A 244 -4.38 15.18 15.39
CA ASP A 244 -4.12 16.56 15.87
C ASP A 244 -3.55 17.50 14.80
N THR A 245 -3.41 17.01 13.56
CA THR A 245 -2.78 17.69 12.42
C THR A 245 -1.27 17.97 12.55
N SER A 246 -0.62 17.35 13.53
CA SER A 246 0.83 17.43 13.71
C SER A 246 1.57 16.92 12.47
N PRO A 247 2.66 17.59 12.06
CA PRO A 247 3.46 17.13 10.93
C PRO A 247 4.17 15.82 11.26
N PHE A 248 4.30 14.97 10.25
CA PHE A 248 5.20 13.82 10.26
C PHE A 248 5.99 13.79 8.94
N SER A 249 6.96 12.89 8.83
CA SER A 249 7.75 12.78 7.60
C SER A 249 8.02 11.34 7.21
N VAL A 250 8.04 11.09 5.91
CA VAL A 250 8.54 9.85 5.32
C VAL A 250 9.84 10.19 4.60
N ASP A 251 10.97 9.70 5.13
CA ASP A 251 12.32 9.95 4.60
C ASP A 251 12.64 11.44 4.34
N GLY A 252 12.22 12.29 5.28
CA GLY A 252 12.41 13.75 5.23
C GLY A 252 11.35 14.50 4.40
N PHE A 253 10.49 13.80 3.65
CA PHE A 253 9.38 14.44 2.94
C PHE A 253 8.21 14.71 3.89
N PRO A 254 7.74 15.96 4.00
CA PRO A 254 6.75 16.35 5.01
C PRO A 254 5.32 15.94 4.61
N PHE A 255 4.60 15.43 5.61
CA PHE A 255 3.18 15.07 5.56
C PHE A 255 2.44 15.64 6.78
N HIS A 256 1.12 15.80 6.64
CA HIS A 256 0.18 16.11 7.69
C HIS A 256 -1.03 15.20 7.52
N ALA A 257 -1.45 14.52 8.60
CA ALA A 257 -2.76 13.90 8.63
C ALA A 257 -3.80 15.01 8.83
N LEU A 258 -4.89 14.95 8.07
CA LEU A 258 -5.97 15.92 8.06
C LEU A 258 -7.24 15.21 8.51
N PRO A 259 -7.57 15.21 9.80
CA PRO A 259 -8.77 14.53 10.27
C PRO A 259 -10.02 15.23 9.73
N VAL A 260 -10.88 14.47 9.07
CA VAL A 260 -12.12 14.94 8.45
C VAL A 260 -13.26 14.02 8.83
N LEU A 261 -14.48 14.54 8.80
CA LEU A 261 -15.67 13.75 9.08
C LEU A 261 -16.03 12.93 7.83
N HIS A 262 -16.32 11.65 8.01
CA HIS A 262 -16.83 10.73 7.00
C HIS A 262 -18.15 10.14 7.51
N GLY A 263 -19.26 10.49 6.87
CA GLY A 263 -20.58 10.24 7.44
C GLY A 263 -20.93 11.20 8.58
N ALA A 264 -21.58 10.71 9.63
CA ALA A 264 -22.10 11.53 10.73
C ALA A 264 -21.23 11.51 12.00
N ASP A 265 -20.56 10.39 12.27
CA ASP A 265 -19.91 10.09 13.56
C ASP A 265 -18.53 9.41 13.42
N TYR A 266 -18.01 9.34 12.20
CA TYR A 266 -16.75 8.67 11.90
C TYR A 266 -15.73 9.67 11.36
N THR A 267 -14.51 9.63 11.89
CA THR A 267 -13.40 10.45 11.41
C THR A 267 -12.47 9.59 10.58
N CYS A 268 -12.08 10.08 9.40
CA CYS A 268 -10.99 9.54 8.60
C CYS A 268 -9.88 10.59 8.42
N PHE A 269 -8.78 10.20 7.78
CA PHE A 269 -7.73 11.11 7.38
C PHE A 269 -7.81 11.45 5.90
N GLY A 270 -7.70 12.74 5.59
CA GLY A 270 -6.99 13.19 4.40
C GLY A 270 -5.50 13.37 4.70
N TYR A 271 -4.72 13.69 3.69
CA TYR A 271 -3.29 13.97 3.81
C TYR A 271 -2.88 15.22 3.05
N GLY A 272 -2.21 16.12 3.76
CA GLY A 272 -1.48 17.24 3.17
C GLY A 272 0.00 16.87 3.08
N PHE A 273 0.67 17.16 1.97
CA PHE A 273 2.07 16.79 1.77
C PHE A 273 2.82 17.74 0.85
N GLY A 274 4.15 17.73 0.95
CA GLY A 274 5.04 18.58 0.17
C GLY A 274 5.63 19.76 0.95
N PRO A 275 6.70 20.36 0.43
CA PRO A 275 7.44 21.41 1.13
C PRO A 275 6.60 22.67 1.32
N ARG A 276 7.03 23.55 2.24
CA ARG A 276 6.38 24.85 2.46
C ARG A 276 6.29 25.62 1.13
N GLY A 277 5.07 26.03 0.77
CA GLY A 277 4.77 26.81 -0.44
C GLY A 277 4.45 25.99 -1.70
N SER A 278 4.52 24.65 -1.66
CA SER A 278 4.14 23.76 -2.77
C SER A 278 3.36 22.54 -2.28
N ARG A 279 2.50 22.77 -1.27
CA ARG A 279 1.75 21.70 -0.59
C ARG A 279 0.57 21.25 -1.44
N VAL A 280 0.31 19.95 -1.45
CA VAL A 280 -0.88 19.35 -2.03
C VAL A 280 -1.70 18.73 -0.92
N VAL A 281 -3.02 18.81 -1.05
CA VAL A 281 -3.99 18.25 -0.13
C VAL A 281 -4.80 17.21 -0.86
N TYR A 282 -4.82 15.99 -0.33
CA TYR A 282 -5.60 14.87 -0.81
C TYR A 282 -6.60 14.47 0.29
N ILE A 283 -7.89 14.54 -0.01
CA ILE A 283 -8.95 14.15 0.92
C ILE A 283 -9.92 13.28 0.14
N SER A 284 -10.03 12.00 0.52
CA SER A 284 -11.03 11.06 0.04
C SER A 284 -12.06 10.77 1.12
N ASP A 285 -13.22 10.26 0.72
CA ASP A 285 -14.25 9.76 1.63
C ASP A 285 -14.59 10.74 2.77
N TYR A 286 -14.86 12.01 2.48
CA TYR A 286 -15.23 13.00 3.49
C TYR A 286 -16.62 13.60 3.25
N THR A 287 -17.28 13.97 4.34
CA THR A 287 -18.52 14.73 4.38
C THR A 287 -18.26 16.18 4.78
N ALA A 288 -17.36 16.43 5.74
CA ALA A 288 -17.06 17.76 6.23
C ALA A 288 -15.64 17.86 6.79
N LEU A 289 -15.05 19.06 6.76
CA LEU A 289 -13.79 19.33 7.42
C LEU A 289 -14.01 19.52 8.92
N LEU A 290 -13.06 19.05 9.74
CA LEU A 290 -13.06 19.36 11.17
C LEU A 290 -12.39 20.72 11.42
N PRO A 291 -12.76 21.48 12.48
CA PRO A 291 -12.23 22.82 12.73
C PRO A 291 -10.70 22.90 12.77
N LYS A 292 -10.04 21.86 13.30
CA LYS A 292 -8.57 21.75 13.34
C LYS A 292 -7.95 21.65 11.93
N THR A 293 -8.62 20.95 11.02
CA THR A 293 -8.22 20.80 9.63
C THR A 293 -8.46 22.09 8.85
N GLU A 294 -9.64 22.71 9.01
CA GLU A 294 -9.93 24.04 8.44
C GLU A 294 -8.89 25.07 8.86
N ALA A 295 -8.62 25.17 10.17
CA ALA A 295 -7.63 26.10 10.69
C ALA A 295 -6.21 25.85 10.13
N LEU A 296 -5.84 24.60 9.85
CA LEU A 296 -4.56 24.29 9.20
C LEU A 296 -4.56 24.75 7.72
N LEU A 297 -5.63 24.46 6.99
CA LEU A 297 -5.75 24.80 5.57
C LEU A 297 -5.84 26.32 5.35
N ASP A 298 -6.52 27.05 6.23
CA ASP A 298 -6.57 28.51 6.22
C ASP A 298 -5.18 29.11 6.44
N ARG A 299 -4.44 28.61 7.44
CA ARG A 299 -3.05 29.01 7.67
C ARG A 299 -2.16 28.71 6.46
N TRP A 300 -2.42 27.63 5.73
CA TRP A 300 -1.65 27.30 4.52
C TRP A 300 -1.98 28.21 3.36
N SER A 301 -3.26 28.58 3.19
CA SER A 301 -3.73 29.45 2.11
C SER A 301 -3.21 30.88 2.24
N GLN A 302 -2.92 31.34 3.46
CA GLN A 302 -2.33 32.65 3.74
C GLN A 302 -0.80 32.71 3.52
N GLN A 303 -0.14 31.56 3.33
CA GLN A 303 1.30 31.53 3.09
C GLN A 303 1.60 31.73 1.60
N PRO A 304 2.59 32.56 1.23
CA PRO A 304 2.93 32.77 -0.17
C PRO A 304 3.36 31.45 -0.82
N ALA A 305 2.84 31.19 -2.02
CA ALA A 305 3.35 30.13 -2.87
C ALA A 305 4.83 30.40 -3.17
N ARG A 306 5.65 29.34 -3.28
CA ARG A 306 7.02 29.51 -3.78
C ARG A 306 6.94 30.05 -5.22
N THR A 307 7.48 31.24 -5.45
CA THR A 307 7.82 31.76 -6.80
C THR A 307 8.92 30.94 -7.43
#